data_AF-A0A0F6HF37-F1
#
_entry.id   AF-A0A0F6HF37-F1
#
_cell.length_a   1.000
_cell.length_b   1.000
_cell.length_c   1.000
_cell.angle_alpha   90.00
_cell.angle_beta   90.00
_cell.angle_gamma   90.00
#
_symmetry.space_group_name_H-M   'P 1'
#
loop_
_entity.id
_entity.type
_entity.pdbx_description
1 polymer ?
#
loop_
_entity_poly.entity_id
_entity_poly.type
_entity_poly.pdbx_seq_one_letter_code
_entity_poly.pdbx_strand_id
1 'polypeptide(L)'
;VNNQTGEVNFEREYKPGVKEEISVTDSGQIKQKLTWNNVLGNPQESVKVFDANGKFLTELSGEKPATVETNPNEKVTIKPNDPQGPVQRSDLNEVKNLISNTNLSSKERLSKINTLDEIEVNGKRYVKETVVTENVKTKNTKEKVTFFTLQNENGKSERISFEEVNSGYNDEKGKPIKTIEMVQVQSEGTVAEDTKRFDRFGNEKPDQDRAGNYPTFAENPKYYLERAKQIFQEKGIKPVLDSDGNFEYHNGNKSLVKTEDGFIDISVLTQTQRDQSYLGQTNKEGKPVLYSLPGNRDGDVKDSSACQSHTPATMMASLGYKMTQEEINQYGKINVMMTRMAAEAGQMLPHKPKPSGMSIFELSDMVFKPRGFEIPPGKEGSLIALASNNAPTAPDKDNFDSEERYAQAKKHYDEVEVPEFKKQFQKEHLIPWIKEKLEKGEKIGVGGNFAGLGHVIVITGVTKDGFYTSDSFGDANSGYANKDGRSNHYKFEDIVLGYAYTLKPNGQKPMTETERKTYLKDYTSFPGLKKQQASISTSIQSLENIVKHATDEKKRQESEQKLNELRKNLETTEEEIQRIKKTWGLK
;
A
#
# COMPACT_ATOMS: atom_id res chain seq x y z
N VAL A 1 -9.22 -28.18 8.97
CA VAL A 1 -8.15 -27.52 8.18
C VAL A 1 -8.70 -27.25 6.79
N ASN A 2 -8.68 -25.99 6.37
CA ASN A 2 -9.10 -25.57 5.04
C ASN A 2 -7.92 -25.73 4.09
N ASN A 3 -8.03 -26.66 3.14
CA ASN A 3 -6.93 -27.02 2.24
C ASN A 3 -6.58 -25.94 1.20
N GLN A 4 -7.36 -24.85 1.12
CA GLN A 4 -7.15 -23.74 0.18
C GLN A 4 -6.58 -22.49 0.86
N THR A 5 -6.95 -22.22 2.12
CA THR A 5 -6.45 -21.06 2.89
C THR A 5 -5.37 -21.44 3.91
N GLY A 6 -5.18 -22.73 4.19
CA GLY A 6 -4.31 -23.22 5.27
C GLY A 6 -4.87 -22.99 6.67
N GLU A 7 -6.04 -22.34 6.80
CA GLU A 7 -6.64 -22.02 8.09
C GLU A 7 -7.21 -23.25 8.79
N VAL A 8 -7.00 -23.35 10.10
CA VAL A 8 -7.56 -24.43 10.92
C VAL A 8 -8.77 -23.89 11.65
N ASN A 9 -9.96 -24.36 11.27
CA ASN A 9 -11.22 -23.95 11.88
C ASN A 9 -11.78 -25.02 12.79
N PHE A 10 -12.34 -24.60 13.91
CA PHE A 10 -13.07 -25.40 14.88
C PHE A 10 -14.40 -24.70 15.20
N GLU A 11 -15.53 -25.37 15.03
CA GLU A 11 -16.86 -24.84 15.37
C GLU A 11 -17.47 -25.63 16.54
N ARG A 12 -18.08 -24.92 17.49
CA ARG A 12 -18.92 -25.53 18.54
C ARG A 12 -20.10 -24.64 18.90
N GLU A 13 -21.13 -25.24 19.47
CA GLU A 13 -22.15 -24.48 20.20
C GLU A 13 -21.60 -24.15 21.58
N TYR A 14 -21.29 -22.87 21.83
CA TYR A 14 -20.67 -22.43 23.07
C TYR A 14 -21.69 -22.39 24.22
N LYS A 15 -22.92 -21.95 23.91
CA LYS A 15 -24.10 -21.93 24.78
C LYS A 15 -25.35 -22.04 23.90
N PRO A 16 -26.53 -22.41 24.43
CA PRO A 16 -27.76 -22.53 23.64
C PRO A 16 -28.02 -21.27 22.79
N GLY A 17 -28.04 -21.43 21.47
CA GLY A 17 -28.26 -20.32 20.53
C GLY A 17 -27.07 -19.40 20.29
N VAL A 18 -25.88 -19.75 20.81
CA VAL A 18 -24.61 -19.04 20.58
C VAL A 18 -23.61 -19.99 19.93
N LYS A 19 -23.30 -19.77 18.66
CA LYS A 19 -22.27 -20.51 17.93
C LYS A 19 -20.91 -19.84 18.09
N GLU A 20 -19.89 -20.66 18.30
CA GLU A 20 -18.49 -20.23 18.37
C GLU A 20 -17.66 -20.90 17.29
N GLU A 21 -16.94 -20.10 16.53
CA GLU A 21 -15.95 -20.53 15.54
C GLU A 21 -14.57 -20.02 15.95
N ILE A 22 -13.59 -20.92 16.03
CA ILE A 22 -12.20 -20.58 16.27
C ILE A 22 -11.42 -20.88 14.99
N SER A 23 -10.77 -19.88 14.41
CA SER A 23 -9.89 -20.05 13.25
C SER A 23 -8.47 -19.61 13.56
N VAL A 24 -7.50 -20.37 13.04
CA VAL A 24 -6.09 -20.00 13.08
C VAL A 24 -5.67 -19.53 11.70
N THR A 25 -5.22 -18.29 11.59
CA THR A 25 -4.80 -17.68 10.33
C THR A 25 -3.40 -18.17 9.92
N ASP A 26 -3.08 -17.99 8.64
CA ASP A 26 -1.74 -18.16 8.06
C ASP A 26 -0.65 -17.27 8.70
N SER A 27 -1.05 -16.20 9.38
CA SER A 27 -0.23 -15.30 10.18
C SER A 27 -0.08 -15.73 11.65
N GLY A 28 -0.68 -16.87 12.05
CA GLY A 28 -0.65 -17.40 13.41
C GLY A 28 -1.58 -16.70 14.39
N GLN A 29 -2.51 -15.86 13.92
CA GLN A 29 -3.52 -15.24 14.77
C GLN A 29 -4.66 -16.22 15.02
N ILE A 30 -5.22 -16.18 16.23
CA ILE A 30 -6.40 -16.97 16.60
C ILE A 30 -7.60 -16.03 16.57
N LYS A 31 -8.58 -16.30 15.72
CA LYS A 31 -9.86 -15.58 15.72
C LYS A 31 -10.90 -16.44 16.42
N GLN A 32 -11.62 -15.88 17.37
CA GLN A 32 -12.75 -16.47 18.07
C GLN A 32 -13.99 -15.67 17.72
N LYS A 33 -14.83 -16.21 16.85
CA LYS A 33 -16.07 -15.62 16.39
C LYS A 33 -17.23 -16.21 17.18
N LEU A 34 -18.01 -15.35 17.82
CA LEU A 34 -19.27 -15.68 18.48
C LEU A 34 -20.42 -15.13 17.66
N THR A 35 -21.43 -15.94 17.38
CA THR A 35 -22.66 -15.52 16.71
C THR A 35 -23.88 -15.96 17.50
N TRP A 36 -24.86 -15.07 17.67
CA TRP A 36 -26.09 -15.33 18.43
C TRP A 36 -27.25 -14.48 17.91
N ASN A 37 -28.49 -14.82 18.28
CA ASN A 37 -29.63 -13.93 18.06
C ASN A 37 -29.89 -13.09 19.31
N ASN A 38 -30.07 -11.78 19.16
CA ASN A 38 -30.47 -10.92 20.27
C ASN A 38 -31.94 -11.16 20.66
N VAL A 39 -32.40 -10.46 21.71
CA VAL A 39 -33.76 -10.60 22.26
C VAL A 39 -34.89 -10.29 21.26
N LEU A 40 -34.59 -9.61 20.14
CA LEU A 40 -35.52 -9.31 19.06
C LEU A 40 -35.42 -10.31 17.88
N GLY A 41 -34.61 -11.36 18.01
CA GLY A 41 -34.34 -12.33 16.96
C GLY A 41 -33.37 -11.86 15.88
N ASN A 42 -32.74 -10.68 16.06
CA ASN A 42 -31.75 -10.18 15.12
C ASN A 42 -30.38 -10.80 15.42
N PRO A 43 -29.71 -11.40 14.42
CA PRO A 43 -28.39 -12.00 14.63
C PRO A 43 -27.33 -10.93 14.90
N GLN A 44 -26.40 -11.31 15.75
CA GLN A 44 -25.30 -10.53 16.30
C GLN A 44 -24.02 -11.34 16.17
N GLU A 45 -22.90 -10.63 16.06
CA GLU A 45 -21.57 -11.23 15.94
C GLU A 45 -20.54 -10.46 16.77
N SER A 46 -19.59 -11.21 17.33
CA SER A 46 -18.39 -10.69 17.98
C SER A 46 -17.20 -11.54 17.58
N VAL A 47 -16.17 -10.95 16.96
CA VAL A 47 -14.93 -11.65 16.62
C VAL A 47 -13.80 -11.11 17.49
N LYS A 48 -13.32 -11.92 18.42
CA LYS A 48 -12.12 -11.64 19.20
C LYS A 48 -10.90 -12.17 18.47
N VAL A 49 -9.89 -11.35 18.29
CA VAL A 49 -8.63 -11.74 17.66
C VAL A 49 -7.57 -11.82 18.75
N PHE A 50 -6.81 -12.90 18.76
CA PHE A 50 -5.70 -13.17 19.66
C PHE A 50 -4.44 -13.43 18.84
N ASP A 51 -3.28 -13.21 19.45
CA ASP A 51 -2.02 -13.66 18.86
C ASP A 51 -1.83 -15.17 19.03
N ALA A 52 -0.74 -15.69 18.45
CA ALA A 52 -0.35 -17.09 18.52
C ALA A 52 -0.13 -17.61 19.97
N ASN A 53 0.04 -16.70 20.93
CA ASN A 53 0.26 -17.01 22.35
C ASN A 53 -1.01 -16.85 23.20
N GLY A 54 -2.16 -16.57 22.56
CA GLY A 54 -3.44 -16.38 23.24
C GLY A 54 -3.64 -15.01 23.87
N LYS A 55 -2.79 -14.01 23.59
CA LYS A 55 -2.99 -12.64 24.05
C LYS A 55 -4.09 -11.97 23.24
N PHE A 56 -5.10 -11.43 23.92
CA PHE A 56 -6.17 -10.66 23.29
C PHE A 56 -5.62 -9.42 22.57
N LEU A 57 -5.96 -9.29 21.29
CA LEU A 57 -5.52 -8.19 20.43
C LEU A 57 -6.63 -7.17 20.23
N THR A 58 -7.78 -7.61 19.75
CA THR A 58 -8.93 -6.74 19.47
C THR A 58 -10.23 -7.55 19.44
N GLU A 59 -11.35 -6.83 19.43
CA GLU A 59 -12.68 -7.39 19.27
C GLU A 59 -13.39 -6.58 18.19
N LEU A 60 -13.74 -7.26 17.10
CA LEU A 60 -14.50 -6.73 15.98
C LEU A 60 -15.98 -7.00 16.29
N SER A 61 -16.81 -5.95 16.33
CA SER A 61 -18.25 -6.06 16.64
C SER A 61 -19.07 -5.23 15.66
N GLY A 62 -20.25 -5.71 15.24
CA GLY A 62 -21.18 -4.97 14.38
C GLY A 62 -22.59 -5.58 14.31
N GLU A 63 -23.60 -4.77 13.99
CA GLU A 63 -24.97 -5.22 13.72
C GLU A 63 -25.02 -5.96 12.37
N LYS A 64 -24.81 -7.28 12.39
CA LYS A 64 -24.77 -8.19 11.23
C LYS A 64 -23.60 -7.94 10.26
N PRO A 65 -23.17 -8.98 9.51
CA PRO A 65 -21.83 -9.06 8.97
C PRO A 65 -21.60 -8.08 7.82
N ALA A 66 -20.33 -7.66 7.66
CA ALA A 66 -19.75 -7.65 6.33
C ALA A 66 -19.95 -9.06 5.77
N THR A 67 -21.02 -9.27 5.02
CA THR A 67 -21.29 -10.53 4.33
C THR A 67 -20.08 -10.88 3.49
N VAL A 68 -19.27 -11.82 3.97
CA VAL A 68 -18.56 -12.73 3.08
C VAL A 68 -19.65 -13.69 2.61
N GLU A 69 -20.40 -13.27 1.60
CA GLU A 69 -21.61 -13.98 1.13
C GLU A 69 -21.27 -15.29 0.41
N THR A 70 -19.99 -15.58 0.17
CA THR A 70 -19.49 -16.79 -0.47
C THR A 70 -18.13 -17.18 0.08
N ASN A 71 -17.80 -18.48 0.07
CA ASN A 71 -16.45 -18.92 0.36
C ASN A 71 -15.48 -18.17 -0.60
N PRO A 72 -14.40 -17.54 -0.11
CA PRO A 72 -13.48 -16.74 -0.93
C PRO A 72 -12.87 -17.48 -2.14
N ASN A 73 -12.95 -18.81 -2.16
CA ASN A 73 -12.47 -19.67 -3.24
C ASN A 73 -13.60 -20.37 -4.02
N GLU A 74 -14.86 -19.97 -3.83
CA GLU A 74 -16.01 -20.54 -4.52
C GLU A 74 -16.05 -20.04 -5.96
N LYS A 75 -15.95 -20.94 -6.94
CA LYS A 75 -16.13 -20.61 -8.35
C LYS A 75 -17.61 -20.39 -8.61
N VAL A 76 -18.03 -19.14 -8.83
CA VAL A 76 -19.39 -18.81 -9.25
C VAL A 76 -19.44 -18.74 -10.78
N THR A 77 -20.29 -19.53 -11.40
CA THR A 77 -20.53 -19.50 -12.85
C THR A 77 -21.74 -18.63 -13.13
N ILE A 78 -21.53 -17.45 -13.74
CA ILE A 78 -22.61 -16.57 -14.22
C ILE A 78 -22.88 -16.90 -15.68
N LYS A 79 -24.16 -17.05 -16.05
CA LYS A 79 -24.62 -17.24 -17.44
C LYS A 79 -25.47 -16.05 -17.88
N PRO A 80 -24.96 -15.16 -18.75
CA PRO A 80 -25.78 -14.08 -19.27
C PRO A 80 -26.83 -14.62 -20.25
N ASN A 81 -28.03 -14.05 -20.23
CA ASN A 81 -29.06 -14.35 -21.21
C ASN A 81 -28.70 -13.75 -22.58
N ASP A 82 -28.98 -14.47 -23.66
CA ASP A 82 -29.12 -13.85 -24.97
C ASP A 82 -30.47 -13.12 -25.04
N PRO A 83 -30.51 -11.81 -25.38
CA PRO A 83 -31.76 -11.08 -25.45
C PRO A 83 -32.68 -11.65 -26.53
N GLN A 84 -33.93 -11.94 -26.16
CA GLN A 84 -34.97 -12.38 -27.10
C GLN A 84 -35.76 -11.15 -27.62
N GLY A 85 -35.31 -10.56 -28.73
CA GLY A 85 -35.98 -9.42 -29.38
C GLY A 85 -35.02 -8.42 -30.04
N PRO A 86 -35.53 -7.32 -30.63
CA PRO A 86 -34.69 -6.23 -31.12
C PRO A 86 -33.92 -5.58 -29.95
N VAL A 87 -32.60 -5.68 -30.00
CA VAL A 87 -31.68 -5.25 -28.94
C VAL A 87 -31.45 -3.74 -29.00
N GLN A 88 -31.69 -3.04 -27.89
CA GLN A 88 -31.29 -1.65 -27.74
C GLN A 88 -29.83 -1.56 -27.27
N ARG A 89 -28.92 -1.30 -28.22
CA ARG A 89 -27.47 -1.27 -28.01
C ARG A 89 -26.92 0.15 -28.08
N SER A 90 -25.91 0.44 -27.27
CA SER A 90 -25.15 1.69 -27.30
C SER A 90 -23.66 1.43 -27.08
N ASP A 91 -22.80 2.33 -27.53
CA ASP A 91 -21.37 2.26 -27.23
C ASP A 91 -21.01 3.04 -25.94
N LEU A 92 -19.79 2.82 -25.41
CA LEU A 92 -19.35 3.51 -24.20
C LEU A 92 -19.35 5.05 -24.35
N ASN A 93 -19.08 5.60 -25.52
CA ASN A 93 -19.01 7.04 -25.72
C ASN A 93 -20.41 7.68 -25.68
N GLU A 94 -21.40 7.03 -26.27
CA GLU A 94 -22.81 7.41 -26.17
C GLU A 94 -23.31 7.35 -24.73
N VAL A 95 -22.96 6.28 -23.99
CA VAL A 95 -23.26 6.18 -22.57
C VAL A 95 -22.54 7.27 -21.77
N LYS A 96 -21.27 7.59 -22.08
CA LYS A 96 -20.49 8.69 -21.49
C LYS A 96 -21.14 10.06 -21.73
N ASN A 97 -21.64 10.30 -22.94
CA ASN A 97 -22.38 11.52 -23.28
C ASN A 97 -23.69 11.60 -22.49
N LEU A 98 -24.38 10.48 -22.29
CA LEU A 98 -25.60 10.41 -21.51
C LEU A 98 -25.34 10.69 -20.01
N ILE A 99 -24.31 10.09 -19.40
CA ILE A 99 -23.97 10.33 -17.98
C ILE A 99 -23.47 11.75 -17.72
N SER A 100 -22.80 12.39 -18.68
CA SER A 100 -22.27 13.75 -18.55
C SER A 100 -23.28 14.86 -18.87
N ASN A 101 -24.41 14.53 -19.49
CA ASN A 101 -25.42 15.49 -19.96
C ASN A 101 -26.09 16.29 -18.82
N THR A 102 -25.65 17.53 -18.61
CA THR A 102 -26.13 18.43 -17.55
C THR A 102 -27.60 18.87 -17.69
N ASN A 103 -28.24 18.65 -18.84
CA ASN A 103 -29.64 18.98 -19.07
C ASN A 103 -30.62 17.95 -18.45
N LEU A 104 -30.12 16.80 -18.02
CA LEU A 104 -30.91 15.74 -17.38
C LEU A 104 -30.51 15.61 -15.91
N SER A 105 -31.44 15.27 -15.03
CA SER A 105 -31.10 14.84 -13.66
C SER A 105 -30.36 13.50 -13.65
N SER A 106 -29.62 13.20 -12.58
CA SER A 106 -28.95 11.90 -12.41
C SER A 106 -29.93 10.72 -12.51
N LYS A 107 -31.15 10.85 -11.98
CA LYS A 107 -32.20 9.82 -12.10
C LYS A 107 -32.67 9.62 -13.54
N GLU A 108 -32.87 10.68 -14.31
CA GLU A 108 -33.28 10.58 -15.71
C GLU A 108 -32.19 9.96 -16.58
N ARG A 109 -30.93 10.34 -16.35
CA ARG A 109 -29.78 9.71 -17.02
C ARG A 109 -29.72 8.22 -16.71
N LEU A 110 -29.85 7.83 -15.44
CA LEU A 110 -29.84 6.42 -15.02
C LEU A 110 -31.01 5.64 -15.61
N SER A 111 -32.21 6.22 -15.65
CA SER A 111 -33.39 5.62 -16.27
C SER A 111 -33.20 5.36 -17.77
N LYS A 112 -32.50 6.25 -18.48
CA LYS A 112 -32.18 6.06 -19.91
C LYS A 112 -31.12 4.97 -20.11
N ILE A 113 -30.11 4.87 -19.25
CA ILE A 113 -29.18 3.72 -19.26
C ILE A 113 -29.94 2.42 -18.97
N ASN A 114 -30.97 2.49 -18.11
CA ASN A 114 -31.78 1.33 -17.78
C ASN A 114 -32.63 0.79 -18.95
N THR A 115 -32.82 1.53 -20.05
CA THR A 115 -33.51 1.01 -21.23
C THR A 115 -32.60 0.21 -22.17
N LEU A 116 -31.28 0.32 -22.04
CA LEU A 116 -30.34 -0.40 -22.90
C LEU A 116 -30.33 -1.90 -22.57
N ASP A 117 -30.38 -2.76 -23.56
CA ASP A 117 -30.18 -4.20 -23.38
C ASP A 117 -28.69 -4.54 -23.34
N GLU A 118 -27.87 -3.77 -24.07
CA GLU A 118 -26.45 -4.02 -24.24
C GLU A 118 -25.61 -2.75 -24.31
N ILE A 119 -24.36 -2.86 -23.86
CA ILE A 119 -23.32 -1.86 -24.09
C ILE A 119 -22.08 -2.49 -24.71
N GLU A 120 -21.44 -1.78 -25.65
CA GLU A 120 -20.12 -2.15 -26.16
C GLU A 120 -19.03 -1.28 -25.52
N VAL A 121 -18.02 -1.93 -24.92
CA VAL A 121 -16.91 -1.26 -24.26
C VAL A 121 -15.61 -1.88 -24.77
N ASN A 122 -14.79 -1.10 -25.47
CA ASN A 122 -13.52 -1.54 -26.05
C ASN A 122 -13.64 -2.84 -26.88
N GLY A 123 -14.70 -2.97 -27.69
CA GLY A 123 -14.95 -4.16 -28.51
C GLY A 123 -15.52 -5.37 -27.76
N LYS A 124 -15.72 -5.27 -26.44
CA LYS A 124 -16.39 -6.30 -25.64
C LYS A 124 -17.87 -5.96 -25.47
N ARG A 125 -18.74 -6.97 -25.66
CA ARG A 125 -20.19 -6.89 -25.48
C ARG A 125 -20.54 -7.19 -24.02
N TYR A 126 -21.26 -6.27 -23.37
CA TYR A 126 -21.83 -6.45 -22.05
C TYR A 126 -23.36 -6.43 -22.15
N VAL A 127 -24.02 -7.43 -21.58
CA VAL A 127 -25.47 -7.66 -21.67
C VAL A 127 -26.11 -7.40 -20.31
N LYS A 128 -27.25 -6.69 -20.29
CA LYS A 128 -28.02 -6.42 -19.07
C LYS A 128 -28.70 -7.69 -18.58
N GLU A 129 -28.59 -7.99 -17.28
CA GLU A 129 -29.22 -9.17 -16.69
C GLU A 129 -30.75 -8.99 -16.53
N THR A 130 -31.53 -9.96 -16.99
CA THR A 130 -32.88 -10.24 -16.49
C THR A 130 -32.79 -11.40 -15.50
N VAL A 131 -32.92 -11.09 -14.21
CA VAL A 131 -32.80 -11.96 -13.03
C VAL A 131 -32.95 -13.46 -13.29
N VAL A 132 -31.85 -14.21 -13.22
CA VAL A 132 -31.85 -15.61 -12.74
C VAL A 132 -30.52 -15.89 -12.04
N THR A 133 -30.51 -15.89 -10.71
CA THR A 133 -29.45 -16.55 -9.95
C THR A 133 -30.05 -17.30 -8.77
N GLU A 134 -29.94 -18.63 -8.82
CA GLU A 134 -29.85 -19.45 -7.61
C GLU A 134 -28.51 -19.06 -6.95
N ASN A 135 -28.58 -18.30 -5.86
CA ASN A 135 -27.51 -17.99 -4.90
C ASN A 135 -26.63 -16.72 -5.06
N VAL A 136 -26.99 -15.73 -5.88
CA VAL A 136 -26.38 -14.37 -5.76
C VAL A 136 -27.48 -13.34 -5.49
N LYS A 137 -27.42 -12.65 -4.35
CA LYS A 137 -28.34 -11.55 -4.01
C LYS A 137 -27.91 -10.23 -4.64
N THR A 138 -27.68 -10.17 -5.95
CA THR A 138 -27.56 -8.89 -6.65
C THR A 138 -28.95 -8.31 -6.89
N LYS A 139 -29.41 -7.46 -5.97
CA LYS A 139 -30.64 -6.69 -6.17
C LYS A 139 -30.39 -5.60 -7.23
N ASN A 140 -30.81 -5.84 -8.47
CA ASN A 140 -31.13 -4.76 -9.41
C ASN A 140 -32.26 -3.91 -8.82
N THR A 141 -31.89 -2.92 -8.01
CA THR A 141 -32.80 -1.89 -7.51
C THR A 141 -32.83 -0.76 -8.53
N LYS A 142 -33.87 0.08 -8.50
CA LYS A 142 -33.98 1.29 -9.35
C LYS A 142 -32.79 2.27 -9.24
N GLU A 143 -31.83 1.99 -8.35
CA GLU A 143 -30.69 2.81 -7.98
C GLU A 143 -29.37 2.38 -8.66
N LYS A 144 -29.31 1.19 -9.27
CA LYS A 144 -28.11 0.65 -9.93
C LYS A 144 -28.45 -0.16 -11.19
N VAL A 145 -27.83 0.19 -12.32
CA VAL A 145 -28.00 -0.50 -13.62
C VAL A 145 -26.74 -1.28 -13.94
N THR A 146 -26.85 -2.57 -14.27
CA THR A 146 -25.70 -3.48 -14.38
C THR A 146 -25.71 -4.29 -15.69
N PHE A 147 -24.53 -4.46 -16.29
CA PHE A 147 -24.27 -5.23 -17.52
C PHE A 147 -23.09 -6.19 -17.31
N PHE A 148 -23.10 -7.36 -17.95
CA PHE A 148 -22.10 -8.42 -17.79
C PHE A 148 -21.57 -8.96 -19.12
N THR A 149 -20.31 -9.40 -19.16
CA THR A 149 -19.81 -10.19 -20.31
C THR A 149 -20.23 -11.65 -20.22
N LEU A 150 -20.39 -12.30 -21.39
CA LEU A 150 -20.75 -13.72 -21.55
C LEU A 150 -19.79 -14.68 -20.85
N GLN A 151 -18.49 -14.36 -20.82
CA GLN A 151 -17.39 -14.85 -19.96
C GLN A 151 -16.07 -14.43 -20.63
N ASN A 152 -15.02 -14.19 -19.85
CA ASN A 152 -13.65 -14.04 -20.36
C ASN A 152 -12.96 -15.42 -20.51
N GLU A 153 -11.75 -15.45 -21.06
CA GLU A 153 -10.97 -16.69 -21.32
C GLU A 153 -10.72 -17.55 -20.06
N ASN A 154 -10.91 -16.98 -18.86
CA ASN A 154 -10.75 -17.65 -17.58
C ASN A 154 -12.08 -18.14 -16.96
N GLY A 155 -13.19 -18.07 -17.72
CA GLY A 155 -14.52 -18.49 -17.27
C GLY A 155 -15.17 -17.53 -16.27
N LYS A 156 -14.69 -16.27 -16.17
CA LYS A 156 -15.26 -15.24 -15.29
C LYS A 156 -15.98 -14.16 -16.09
N SER A 157 -17.10 -13.67 -15.58
CA SER A 157 -17.78 -12.50 -16.16
C SER A 157 -17.13 -11.21 -15.67
N GLU A 158 -17.04 -10.22 -16.56
CA GLU A 158 -16.77 -8.84 -16.21
C GLU A 158 -18.10 -8.12 -16.02
N ARG A 159 -18.16 -7.13 -15.13
CA ARG A 159 -19.34 -6.32 -14.87
C ARG A 159 -19.08 -4.86 -15.14
N ILE A 160 -20.06 -4.16 -15.69
CA ILE A 160 -20.13 -2.70 -15.67
C ILE A 160 -21.44 -2.30 -15.01
N SER A 161 -21.37 -1.38 -14.06
CA SER A 161 -22.55 -0.86 -13.38
C SER A 161 -22.53 0.66 -13.30
N PHE A 162 -23.72 1.25 -13.24
CA PHE A 162 -23.95 2.68 -13.14
C PHE A 162 -24.81 2.93 -11.90
N GLU A 163 -24.37 3.80 -11.01
CA GLU A 163 -25.09 4.11 -9.76
C GLU A 163 -25.11 5.62 -9.48
N GLU A 164 -26.19 6.10 -8.85
CA GLU A 164 -26.28 7.49 -8.41
C GLU A 164 -25.44 7.70 -7.15
N VAL A 165 -24.49 8.64 -7.20
CA VAL A 165 -23.60 8.98 -6.09
C VAL A 165 -23.62 10.47 -5.77
N ASN A 166 -23.10 10.86 -4.61
CA ASN A 166 -22.84 12.27 -4.31
C ASN A 166 -21.63 12.74 -5.14
N SER A 167 -21.71 13.92 -5.76
CA SER A 167 -20.61 14.50 -6.55
C SER A 167 -19.46 15.06 -5.70
N GLY A 168 -19.66 15.17 -4.38
CA GLY A 168 -18.74 15.85 -3.46
C GLY A 168 -18.98 17.37 -3.36
N TYR A 169 -19.87 17.93 -4.18
CA TYR A 169 -20.25 19.35 -4.15
C TYR A 169 -21.65 19.52 -3.56
N ASN A 170 -21.86 20.66 -2.89
CA ASN A 170 -23.17 21.07 -2.42
C ASN A 170 -23.73 22.17 -3.34
N ASP A 171 -25.06 22.22 -3.46
CA ASP A 171 -25.74 23.35 -4.08
C ASP A 171 -25.70 24.59 -3.18
N GLU A 172 -26.21 25.71 -3.67
CA GLU A 172 -26.29 26.99 -2.95
C GLU A 172 -27.07 26.90 -1.61
N LYS A 173 -27.82 25.82 -1.40
CA LYS A 173 -28.61 25.55 -0.19
C LYS A 173 -27.93 24.50 0.72
N GLY A 174 -26.69 24.12 0.42
CA GLY A 174 -25.91 23.15 1.19
C GLY A 174 -26.30 21.69 0.97
N LYS A 175 -27.14 21.39 -0.04
CA LYS A 175 -27.57 20.01 -0.33
C LYS A 175 -26.58 19.33 -1.29
N PRO A 176 -26.18 18.06 -1.03
CA PRO A 176 -25.28 17.34 -1.93
C PRO A 176 -25.85 17.21 -3.35
N ILE A 177 -25.06 17.62 -4.34
CA ILE A 177 -25.36 17.46 -5.76
C ILE A 177 -25.14 15.99 -6.12
N LYS A 178 -26.13 15.37 -6.77
CA LYS A 178 -26.05 13.97 -7.23
C LYS A 178 -25.43 13.87 -8.62
N THR A 179 -24.78 12.75 -8.90
CA THR A 179 -24.22 12.41 -10.21
C THR A 179 -24.25 10.91 -10.45
N ILE A 180 -23.76 10.45 -11.61
CA ILE A 180 -23.62 9.02 -11.91
C ILE A 180 -22.13 8.66 -11.87
N GLU A 181 -21.83 7.55 -11.21
CA GLU A 181 -20.53 6.89 -11.26
C GLU A 181 -20.66 5.58 -12.03
N MET A 182 -19.67 5.28 -12.88
CA MET A 182 -19.53 3.99 -13.53
C MET A 182 -18.52 3.15 -12.76
N VAL A 183 -18.86 1.89 -12.51
CA VAL A 183 -18.02 0.91 -11.80
C VAL A 183 -17.83 -0.29 -12.71
N GLN A 184 -16.59 -0.57 -13.10
CA GLN A 184 -16.20 -1.75 -13.87
C GLN A 184 -15.52 -2.76 -12.94
N VAL A 185 -15.95 -4.02 -12.99
CA VAL A 185 -15.29 -5.14 -12.32
C VAL A 185 -14.75 -6.10 -13.37
N GLN A 186 -13.45 -6.35 -13.34
CA GLN A 186 -12.76 -7.18 -14.33
C GLN A 186 -12.82 -8.68 -14.02
N SER A 187 -13.21 -9.04 -12.79
CA SER A 187 -13.24 -10.41 -12.28
C SER A 187 -14.37 -10.50 -11.24
N GLU A 188 -15.59 -10.75 -11.70
CA GLU A 188 -16.75 -10.87 -10.79
C GLU A 188 -16.61 -12.14 -9.93
N GLY A 189 -17.10 -12.11 -8.69
CA GLY A 189 -17.12 -13.27 -7.80
C GLY A 189 -15.78 -13.59 -7.11
N THR A 190 -14.83 -12.65 -7.06
CA THR A 190 -13.61 -12.75 -6.24
C THR A 190 -13.77 -12.04 -4.88
N VAL A 191 -13.03 -12.50 -3.86
CA VAL A 191 -12.98 -11.90 -2.50
C VAL A 191 -12.70 -10.40 -2.53
N ALA A 192 -11.88 -10.02 -3.49
CA ALA A 192 -11.55 -8.65 -3.82
C ALA A 192 -11.78 -8.48 -5.32
N GLU A 193 -12.95 -7.96 -5.69
CA GLU A 193 -13.29 -7.60 -7.07
C GLU A 193 -12.28 -6.58 -7.58
N ASP A 194 -11.56 -6.90 -8.66
CA ASP A 194 -10.71 -5.94 -9.36
C ASP A 194 -11.59 -4.86 -10.00
N THR A 195 -11.74 -3.76 -9.26
CA THR A 195 -12.77 -2.75 -9.49
C THR A 195 -12.12 -1.45 -9.94
N LYS A 196 -12.59 -0.90 -11.05
CA LYS A 196 -12.27 0.44 -11.55
C LYS A 196 -13.48 1.33 -11.46
N ARG A 197 -13.31 2.54 -10.93
CA ARG A 197 -14.37 3.55 -10.83
C ARG A 197 -14.11 4.67 -11.81
N PHE A 198 -15.15 5.24 -12.35
CA PHE A 198 -15.08 6.34 -13.31
C PHE A 198 -16.07 7.43 -12.94
N ASP A 199 -15.63 8.68 -13.02
CA ASP A 199 -16.49 9.83 -12.80
C ASP A 199 -17.58 9.98 -13.89
N ARG A 200 -18.43 11.01 -13.74
CA ARG A 200 -19.52 11.31 -14.69
C ARG A 200 -19.06 11.67 -16.10
N PHE A 201 -17.77 11.91 -16.31
CA PHE A 201 -17.18 12.21 -17.61
C PHE A 201 -16.49 10.95 -18.19
N GLY A 202 -16.54 9.82 -17.48
CA GLY A 202 -15.92 8.58 -17.88
C GLY A 202 -14.41 8.57 -17.67
N ASN A 203 -13.89 9.42 -16.78
CA ASN A 203 -12.48 9.43 -16.39
C ASN A 203 -12.27 8.47 -15.22
N GLU A 204 -11.28 7.60 -15.35
CA GLU A 204 -10.93 6.64 -14.28
C GLU A 204 -10.48 7.39 -13.01
N LYS A 205 -10.94 6.92 -11.86
CA LYS A 205 -10.54 7.33 -10.51
C LYS A 205 -9.54 6.31 -9.95
N PRO A 206 -8.25 6.37 -10.32
CA PRO A 206 -7.24 5.40 -9.88
C PRO A 206 -6.92 5.51 -8.38
N ASP A 207 -7.29 6.59 -7.71
CA ASP A 207 -7.26 6.63 -6.25
C ASP A 207 -8.29 5.67 -5.62
N GLN A 208 -9.28 5.22 -6.40
CA GLN A 208 -10.38 4.37 -5.96
C GLN A 208 -10.37 2.98 -6.60
N ASP A 209 -9.42 2.69 -7.49
CA ASP A 209 -9.18 1.32 -7.95
C ASP A 209 -8.82 0.43 -6.76
N ARG A 210 -9.26 -0.83 -6.82
CA ARG A 210 -8.99 -1.78 -5.77
C ARG A 210 -7.59 -2.38 -5.90
N ALA A 211 -7.22 -3.00 -7.02
CA ALA A 211 -5.97 -3.75 -7.12
C ALA A 211 -4.74 -2.83 -7.26
N GLY A 212 -4.89 -1.72 -8.02
CA GLY A 212 -3.77 -0.86 -8.38
C GLY A 212 -2.89 -1.41 -9.51
N ASN A 213 -3.40 -2.38 -10.29
CA ASN A 213 -2.73 -3.00 -11.43
C ASN A 213 -2.89 -2.18 -12.72
N TYR A 214 -2.41 -0.94 -12.73
CA TYR A 214 -2.50 -0.07 -13.91
C TYR A 214 -1.50 -0.47 -14.99
N PRO A 215 -1.83 -0.35 -16.30
CA PRO A 215 -0.83 -0.47 -17.34
C PRO A 215 0.30 0.54 -17.09
N THR A 216 1.55 0.17 -17.31
CA THR A 216 2.67 1.12 -17.28
C THR A 216 2.53 2.11 -18.44
N PHE A 217 3.26 3.22 -18.37
CA PHE A 217 3.29 4.16 -19.49
C PHE A 217 3.72 3.48 -20.80
N ALA A 218 4.64 2.52 -20.75
CA ALA A 218 5.06 1.76 -21.93
C ALA A 218 3.94 0.85 -22.48
N GLU A 219 3.13 0.25 -21.60
CA GLU A 219 2.02 -0.61 -21.98
C GLU A 219 0.83 0.18 -22.57
N ASN A 220 0.56 1.38 -22.06
CA ASN A 220 -0.55 2.21 -22.55
C ASN A 220 -0.27 3.73 -22.41
N PRO A 221 0.52 4.34 -23.31
CA PRO A 221 0.83 5.77 -23.25
C PRO A 221 -0.41 6.65 -23.32
N LYS A 222 -1.42 6.25 -24.11
CA LYS A 222 -2.64 7.03 -24.34
C LYS A 222 -3.42 7.27 -23.04
N TYR A 223 -3.53 6.24 -22.20
CA TYR A 223 -4.18 6.35 -20.89
C TYR A 223 -3.59 7.49 -20.03
N TYR A 224 -2.26 7.58 -19.98
CA TYR A 224 -1.57 8.61 -19.21
C TYR A 224 -1.67 10.00 -19.84
N LEU A 225 -1.59 10.09 -21.17
CA LEU A 225 -1.69 11.36 -21.90
C LEU A 225 -3.08 11.99 -21.75
N GLU A 226 -4.14 11.19 -21.89
CA GLU A 226 -5.52 11.68 -21.71
C GLU A 226 -5.75 12.15 -20.27
N ARG A 227 -5.24 11.39 -19.30
CA ARG A 227 -5.32 11.76 -17.89
C ARG A 227 -4.54 13.05 -17.57
N ALA A 228 -3.34 13.20 -18.14
CA ALA A 228 -2.54 14.40 -17.96
C ALA A 228 -3.26 15.65 -18.49
N LYS A 229 -3.90 15.56 -19.67
CA LYS A 229 -4.73 16.65 -20.22
C LYS A 229 -5.80 17.10 -19.23
N GLN A 230 -6.52 16.14 -18.65
CA GLN A 230 -7.56 16.44 -17.66
C GLN A 230 -6.97 17.07 -16.40
N ILE A 231 -5.94 16.46 -15.79
CA ILE A 231 -5.35 16.97 -14.54
C ILE A 231 -4.76 18.36 -14.75
N PHE A 232 -4.10 18.61 -15.89
CA PHE A 232 -3.53 19.92 -16.17
C PHE A 232 -4.61 20.99 -16.30
N GLN A 233 -5.73 20.67 -16.94
CA GLN A 233 -6.88 21.55 -16.99
C GLN A 233 -7.47 21.81 -15.60
N GLU A 234 -7.68 20.76 -14.79
CA GLU A 234 -8.22 20.87 -13.42
C GLU A 234 -7.34 21.71 -12.49
N LYS A 235 -6.02 21.57 -12.64
CA LYS A 235 -5.00 22.21 -11.77
C LYS A 235 -4.46 23.52 -12.34
N GLY A 236 -4.89 23.94 -13.53
CA GLY A 236 -4.38 25.14 -14.19
C GLY A 236 -2.92 25.04 -14.61
N ILE A 237 -2.40 23.83 -14.82
CA ILE A 237 -1.02 23.59 -15.28
C ILE A 237 -0.97 23.86 -16.78
N LYS A 238 0.03 24.63 -17.22
CA LYS A 238 0.22 25.00 -18.63
C LYS A 238 1.30 24.15 -19.29
N PRO A 239 0.94 23.13 -20.07
CA PRO A 239 1.89 22.32 -20.81
C PRO A 239 2.41 23.09 -22.04
N VAL A 240 3.64 22.79 -22.46
CA VAL A 240 4.15 23.22 -23.76
C VAL A 240 3.57 22.29 -24.83
N LEU A 241 2.98 22.88 -25.87
CA LEU A 241 2.37 22.15 -26.98
C LEU A 241 3.15 22.38 -28.27
N ASP A 242 3.24 21.35 -29.11
CA ASP A 242 3.76 21.46 -30.47
C ASP A 242 2.74 22.13 -31.41
N SER A 243 3.11 22.29 -32.69
CA SER A 243 2.26 22.91 -33.72
C SER A 243 0.93 22.19 -33.96
N ASP A 244 0.87 20.90 -33.61
CA ASP A 244 -0.30 20.04 -33.81
C ASP A 244 -1.17 19.95 -32.53
N GLY A 245 -0.79 20.69 -31.47
CA GLY A 245 -1.50 20.70 -30.19
C GLY A 245 -1.22 19.49 -29.30
N ASN A 246 -0.17 18.72 -29.58
CA ASN A 246 0.28 17.62 -28.72
C ASN A 246 1.31 18.09 -27.69
N PHE A 247 1.48 17.34 -26.61
CA PHE A 247 2.48 17.65 -25.59
C PHE A 247 3.90 17.56 -26.14
N GLU A 248 4.70 18.58 -25.86
CA GLU A 248 6.14 18.47 -25.97
C GLU A 248 6.73 17.70 -24.79
N TYR A 249 7.79 16.93 -25.07
CA TYR A 249 8.43 16.05 -24.09
C TYR A 249 9.80 16.55 -23.67
N HIS A 250 10.10 16.48 -22.38
CA HIS A 250 11.39 16.85 -21.81
C HIS A 250 12.44 15.77 -22.15
N ASN A 251 13.58 16.19 -22.69
CA ASN A 251 14.68 15.31 -23.12
C ASN A 251 14.26 14.13 -24.03
N GLY A 252 13.16 14.28 -24.79
CA GLY A 252 12.62 13.22 -25.64
C GLY A 252 11.94 12.06 -24.89
N ASN A 253 11.86 12.11 -23.56
CA ASN A 253 11.18 11.09 -22.76
C ASN A 253 9.66 11.33 -22.78
N LYS A 254 8.92 10.43 -23.43
CA LYS A 254 7.46 10.55 -23.63
C LYS A 254 6.63 10.57 -22.34
N SER A 255 7.19 10.14 -21.22
CA SER A 255 6.53 10.24 -19.90
C SER A 255 6.74 11.60 -19.23
N LEU A 256 7.68 12.42 -19.68
CA LEU A 256 8.01 13.72 -19.10
C LEU A 256 7.44 14.83 -19.98
N VAL A 257 6.28 15.37 -19.62
CA VAL A 257 5.64 16.47 -20.35
C VAL A 257 6.25 17.81 -19.93
N LYS A 258 6.66 18.64 -20.89
CA LYS A 258 7.14 20.00 -20.61
C LYS A 258 5.99 20.88 -20.14
N THR A 259 6.30 21.77 -19.22
CA THR A 259 5.44 22.88 -18.76
C THR A 259 6.16 24.19 -18.99
N GLU A 260 5.47 25.33 -18.92
CA GLU A 260 6.07 26.66 -19.17
C GLU A 260 7.35 26.92 -18.37
N ASP A 261 7.46 26.36 -17.16
CA ASP A 261 8.53 26.61 -16.21
C ASP A 261 9.25 25.35 -15.71
N GLY A 262 9.06 24.21 -16.39
CA GLY A 262 9.63 22.93 -15.95
C GLY A 262 9.09 21.72 -16.69
N PHE A 263 8.91 20.60 -15.99
CA PHE A 263 8.34 19.37 -16.56
C PHE A 263 7.66 18.49 -15.50
N ILE A 264 6.78 17.60 -15.95
CA ILE A 264 6.02 16.64 -15.13
C ILE A 264 6.12 15.24 -15.72
N ASP A 265 6.52 14.27 -14.91
CA ASP A 265 6.35 12.84 -15.11
C ASP A 265 4.87 12.44 -14.94
N ILE A 266 4.23 12.15 -16.06
CA ILE A 266 2.82 11.77 -16.10
C ILE A 266 2.60 10.27 -15.87
N SER A 267 3.65 9.46 -15.72
CA SER A 267 3.55 8.00 -15.51
C SER A 267 3.25 7.58 -14.06
N VAL A 268 3.08 8.56 -13.16
CA VAL A 268 2.73 8.33 -11.76
C VAL A 268 1.25 8.58 -11.53
N LEU A 269 0.55 7.55 -11.06
CA LEU A 269 -0.86 7.65 -10.70
C LEU A 269 -1.01 7.78 -9.19
N THR A 270 -1.44 8.95 -8.74
CA THR A 270 -1.70 9.19 -7.32
C THR A 270 -2.80 8.27 -6.81
N GLN A 271 -2.50 7.58 -5.70
CA GLN A 271 -3.47 6.81 -4.93
C GLN A 271 -3.63 7.42 -3.54
N THR A 272 -4.86 7.67 -3.12
CA THR A 272 -5.11 8.21 -1.78
C THR A 272 -4.90 7.13 -0.73
N GLN A 273 -4.16 7.45 0.33
CA GLN A 273 -4.03 6.60 1.51
C GLN A 273 -5.21 6.74 2.46
N ARG A 274 -5.95 7.85 2.39
CA ARG A 274 -7.05 8.16 3.32
C ARG A 274 -8.24 7.24 3.07
N ASP A 275 -8.93 6.91 4.17
CA ASP A 275 -10.14 6.07 4.18
C ASP A 275 -9.92 4.64 3.63
N GLN A 276 -8.66 4.23 3.47
CA GLN A 276 -8.31 2.87 3.04
C GLN A 276 -8.40 1.91 4.24
N SER A 277 -8.93 0.71 3.99
CA SER A 277 -9.02 -0.37 4.96
C SER A 277 -8.58 -1.69 4.34
N TYR A 278 -8.16 -2.62 5.19
CA TYR A 278 -7.95 -4.00 4.79
C TYR A 278 -9.31 -4.68 4.60
N LEU A 279 -9.70 -4.94 3.34
CA LEU A 279 -10.95 -5.62 2.99
C LEU A 279 -12.21 -5.05 3.70
N GLY A 280 -12.26 -3.74 3.94
CA GLY A 280 -13.40 -3.08 4.60
C GLY A 280 -13.36 -3.11 6.13
N GLN A 281 -12.27 -3.57 6.74
CA GLN A 281 -12.15 -3.64 8.19
C GLN A 281 -12.15 -2.26 8.86
N THR A 282 -12.87 -2.19 9.98
CA THR A 282 -12.91 -1.03 10.86
C THR A 282 -12.61 -1.44 12.29
N ASN A 283 -12.13 -0.50 13.11
CA ASN A 283 -11.97 -0.70 14.53
C ASN A 283 -13.32 -0.54 15.27
N LYS A 284 -13.30 -0.69 16.61
CA LYS A 284 -14.49 -0.55 17.46
C LYS A 284 -15.21 0.80 17.33
N GLU A 285 -14.51 1.85 16.92
CA GLU A 285 -15.07 3.18 16.69
C GLU A 285 -15.52 3.40 15.23
N GLY A 286 -15.51 2.35 14.40
CA GLY A 286 -15.89 2.42 12.98
C GLY A 286 -14.83 3.06 12.07
N LYS A 287 -13.60 3.28 12.55
CA LYS A 287 -12.51 3.85 11.74
C LYS A 287 -11.80 2.77 10.91
N PRO A 288 -11.45 3.04 9.65
CA PRO A 288 -10.69 2.12 8.80
C PRO A 288 -9.41 1.62 9.45
N VAL A 289 -9.17 0.31 9.37
CA VAL A 289 -7.93 -0.35 9.83
C VAL A 289 -7.24 -1.02 8.66
N LEU A 290 -5.96 -0.72 8.48
CA LEU A 290 -5.11 -1.36 7.46
C LEU A 290 -4.47 -2.63 7.97
N TYR A 291 -4.14 -2.68 9.26
CA TYR A 291 -3.61 -3.88 9.91
C TYR A 291 -3.66 -3.76 11.43
N SER A 292 -4.15 -4.79 12.12
CA SER A 292 -4.03 -4.87 13.58
C SER A 292 -2.68 -5.44 13.97
N LEU A 293 -1.84 -4.63 14.63
CA LEU A 293 -0.49 -5.01 15.07
C LEU A 293 -0.54 -5.78 16.40
N PRO A 294 -0.15 -7.07 16.44
CA PRO A 294 -0.11 -7.82 17.68
C PRO A 294 0.92 -7.25 18.67
N GLY A 295 0.49 -6.90 19.87
CA GLY A 295 1.40 -6.56 20.98
C GLY A 295 2.04 -5.16 20.96
N ASN A 296 1.67 -4.28 20.02
CA ASN A 296 2.10 -2.88 20.04
C ASN A 296 1.18 -2.05 20.96
N ARG A 297 1.77 -1.31 21.91
CA ARG A 297 1.07 -0.48 22.90
C ARG A 297 0.29 0.68 22.26
N ASP A 298 0.67 1.08 21.04
CA ASP A 298 0.15 2.25 20.33
C ASP A 298 -0.97 1.93 19.31
N GLY A 299 -1.49 0.70 19.28
CA GLY A 299 -2.67 0.31 18.49
C GLY A 299 -2.46 0.05 16.99
N ASP A 300 -3.57 -0.25 16.31
CA ASP A 300 -3.70 -0.61 14.88
C ASP A 300 -2.94 0.33 13.92
N VAL A 301 -2.51 -0.20 12.78
CA VAL A 301 -2.04 0.61 11.64
C VAL A 301 -3.26 1.24 10.97
N LYS A 302 -3.32 2.56 11.06
CA LYS A 302 -4.35 3.40 10.45
C LYS A 302 -3.81 4.00 9.15
N ASP A 303 -4.71 4.45 8.30
CA ASP A 303 -4.41 5.20 7.08
C ASP A 303 -3.46 6.40 7.31
N SER A 304 -3.63 7.12 8.41
CA SER A 304 -2.78 8.25 8.80
C SER A 304 -1.31 7.88 9.11
N SER A 305 -1.00 6.59 9.23
CA SER A 305 0.33 6.07 9.57
C SER A 305 0.98 5.22 8.47
N ALA A 306 0.38 5.20 7.27
CA ALA A 306 0.76 4.31 6.19
C ALA A 306 1.55 4.99 5.05
N CYS A 307 1.93 6.26 5.20
CA CYS A 307 2.62 7.04 4.15
C CYS A 307 3.94 6.39 3.68
N GLN A 308 4.77 5.92 4.63
CA GLN A 308 6.02 5.18 4.35
C GLN A 308 5.83 3.92 3.50
N SER A 309 4.61 3.39 3.41
CA SER A 309 4.27 2.22 2.59
C SER A 309 3.46 2.56 1.35
N HIS A 310 2.72 3.67 1.34
CA HIS A 310 1.94 4.13 0.19
C HIS A 310 2.82 4.76 -0.90
N THR A 311 3.78 5.60 -0.52
CA THR A 311 4.74 6.20 -1.47
C THR A 311 5.47 5.13 -2.29
N PRO A 312 6.13 4.11 -1.69
CA PRO A 312 6.80 3.08 -2.46
C PRO A 312 5.83 2.20 -3.25
N ALA A 313 4.61 1.94 -2.77
CA ALA A 313 3.61 1.20 -3.53
C ALA A 313 3.21 1.94 -4.82
N THR A 314 3.04 3.27 -4.75
CA THR A 314 2.79 4.13 -5.92
C THR A 314 3.95 4.05 -6.91
N MET A 315 5.20 4.14 -6.41
CA MET A 315 6.40 4.03 -7.25
C MET A 315 6.51 2.65 -7.91
N MET A 316 6.29 1.56 -7.15
CA MET A 316 6.36 0.19 -7.66
C MET A 316 5.31 -0.08 -8.73
N ALA A 317 4.08 0.40 -8.54
CA ALA A 317 3.02 0.30 -9.55
C ALA A 317 3.42 1.01 -10.86
N SER A 318 3.97 2.23 -10.77
CA SER A 318 4.49 2.98 -11.93
C SER A 318 5.68 2.29 -12.61
N LEU A 319 6.47 1.54 -11.86
CA LEU A 319 7.59 0.74 -12.38
C LEU A 319 7.16 -0.64 -12.90
N GLY A 320 5.85 -0.95 -12.87
CA GLY A 320 5.28 -2.14 -13.48
C GLY A 320 5.05 -3.31 -12.54
N TYR A 321 5.13 -3.14 -11.22
CA TYR A 321 4.66 -4.17 -10.30
C TYR A 321 3.16 -4.42 -10.50
N LYS A 322 2.79 -5.67 -10.75
CA LYS A 322 1.40 -6.12 -10.81
C LYS A 322 1.20 -7.12 -9.69
N MET A 323 0.19 -6.88 -8.85
CA MET A 323 -0.25 -7.86 -7.89
C MET A 323 -0.76 -9.11 -8.60
N THR A 324 -0.41 -10.28 -8.10
CA THR A 324 -1.02 -11.54 -8.56
C THR A 324 -2.47 -11.65 -8.07
N GLN A 325 -3.24 -12.57 -8.63
CA GLN A 325 -4.62 -12.79 -8.17
C GLN A 325 -4.66 -13.23 -6.69
N GLU A 326 -3.68 -14.03 -6.26
CA GLU A 326 -3.53 -14.43 -4.86
C GLU A 326 -3.28 -13.23 -3.95
N GLU A 327 -2.41 -12.31 -4.37
CA GLU A 327 -2.14 -11.07 -3.64
C GLU A 327 -3.37 -10.15 -3.60
N ILE A 328 -4.12 -10.03 -4.70
CA ILE A 328 -5.37 -9.25 -4.74
C ILE A 328 -6.38 -9.86 -3.77
N ASN A 329 -6.53 -11.18 -3.78
CA ASN A 329 -7.44 -11.86 -2.86
C ASN A 329 -7.02 -11.68 -1.39
N GLN A 330 -5.71 -11.72 -1.12
CA GLN A 330 -5.19 -11.63 0.24
C GLN A 330 -5.22 -10.19 0.78
N TYR A 331 -4.87 -9.19 -0.04
CA TYR A 331 -4.61 -7.82 0.40
C TYR A 331 -5.58 -6.78 -0.17
N GLY A 332 -6.25 -7.07 -1.26
CA GLY A 332 -7.14 -6.15 -1.97
C GLY A 332 -6.40 -5.10 -2.80
N LYS A 333 -5.49 -4.35 -2.18
CA LYS A 333 -4.73 -3.25 -2.81
C LYS A 333 -3.24 -3.33 -2.58
N ILE A 334 -2.43 -2.83 -3.52
CA ILE A 334 -0.97 -2.80 -3.39
C ILE A 334 -0.51 -2.00 -2.17
N ASN A 335 -1.12 -0.84 -1.89
CA ASN A 335 -0.72 -0.03 -0.74
C ASN A 335 -1.03 -0.73 0.59
N VAL A 336 -2.13 -1.49 0.65
CA VAL A 336 -2.50 -2.30 1.81
C VAL A 336 -1.51 -3.45 2.00
N MET A 337 -1.15 -4.13 0.90
CA MET A 337 -0.12 -5.16 0.89
C MET A 337 1.21 -4.63 1.44
N MET A 338 1.71 -3.51 0.88
CA MET A 338 2.97 -2.91 1.30
C MET A 338 2.92 -2.43 2.76
N THR A 339 1.79 -1.90 3.21
CA THR A 339 1.59 -1.48 4.61
C THR A 339 1.64 -2.68 5.55
N ARG A 340 0.98 -3.78 5.20
CA ARG A 340 0.98 -5.01 6.00
C ARG A 340 2.35 -5.68 6.01
N MET A 341 3.03 -5.77 4.87
CA MET A 341 4.38 -6.32 4.80
C MET A 341 5.37 -5.50 5.63
N ALA A 342 5.29 -4.16 5.60
CA ALA A 342 6.07 -3.29 6.47
C ALA A 342 5.72 -3.49 7.94
N ALA A 343 4.44 -3.62 8.28
CA ALA A 343 4.00 -3.86 9.65
C ALA A 343 4.55 -5.17 10.21
N GLU A 344 4.48 -6.26 9.44
CA GLU A 344 5.01 -7.58 9.79
C GLU A 344 6.53 -7.57 9.90
N ALA A 345 7.24 -6.96 8.94
CA ALA A 345 8.69 -6.78 8.99
C ALA A 345 9.11 -5.97 10.23
N GLY A 346 8.40 -4.88 10.53
CA GLY A 346 8.60 -4.06 11.71
C GLY A 346 8.49 -4.88 13.00
N GLN A 347 7.54 -5.81 13.10
CA GLN A 347 7.40 -6.67 14.28
C GLN A 347 8.56 -7.66 14.49
N MET A 348 9.39 -7.90 13.47
CA MET A 348 10.57 -8.74 13.58
C MET A 348 11.83 -7.98 14.01
N LEU A 349 11.77 -6.65 14.06
CA LEU A 349 12.87 -5.81 14.54
C LEU A 349 12.83 -5.66 16.08
N PRO A 350 14.00 -5.44 16.74
CA PRO A 350 14.08 -5.35 18.21
C PRO A 350 13.15 -4.30 18.83
N HIS A 351 12.95 -3.18 18.15
CA HIS A 351 12.14 -2.05 18.62
C HIS A 351 10.69 -2.11 18.13
N LYS A 352 10.31 -3.16 17.38
CA LYS A 352 8.95 -3.40 16.84
C LYS A 352 8.28 -2.16 16.22
N PRO A 353 8.98 -1.37 15.37
CA PRO A 353 8.44 -0.13 14.82
C PRO A 353 7.16 -0.39 14.00
N LYS A 354 6.28 0.61 13.99
CA LYS A 354 5.22 0.72 12.98
C LYS A 354 5.85 1.02 11.61
N PRO A 355 5.13 0.84 10.49
CA PRO A 355 5.63 1.22 9.17
C PRO A 355 6.18 2.65 9.11
N SER A 356 5.51 3.62 9.75
CA SER A 356 5.95 5.01 9.82
C SER A 356 7.27 5.24 10.58
N GLY A 357 7.69 4.28 11.41
CA GLY A 357 8.91 4.33 12.21
C GLY A 357 10.05 3.48 11.67
N MET A 358 9.85 2.79 10.54
CA MET A 358 10.93 2.07 9.86
C MET A 358 11.74 3.06 9.00
N SER A 359 13.05 2.89 9.00
CA SER A 359 13.94 3.60 8.08
C SER A 359 13.74 3.13 6.64
N ILE A 360 14.12 3.97 5.66
CA ILE A 360 14.05 3.59 4.24
C ILE A 360 14.92 2.37 3.90
N PHE A 361 15.99 2.12 4.66
CA PHE A 361 16.85 0.95 4.46
C PHE A 361 16.23 -0.33 5.02
N GLU A 362 15.59 -0.27 6.20
CA GLU A 362 14.80 -1.38 6.71
C GLU A 362 13.65 -1.72 5.77
N LEU A 363 12.95 -0.71 5.24
CA LEU A 363 11.91 -0.92 4.22
C LEU A 363 12.48 -1.49 2.92
N SER A 364 13.63 -0.98 2.45
CA SER A 364 14.30 -1.49 1.25
C SER A 364 14.64 -2.98 1.38
N ASP A 365 15.29 -3.36 2.48
CA ASP A 365 15.75 -4.73 2.68
C ASP A 365 14.60 -5.69 3.01
N MET A 366 13.70 -5.30 3.91
CA MET A 366 12.69 -6.21 4.46
C MET A 366 11.38 -6.21 3.69
N VAL A 367 11.11 -5.18 2.88
CA VAL A 367 9.81 -5.01 2.20
C VAL A 367 9.98 -4.93 0.68
N PHE A 368 10.83 -4.05 0.17
CA PHE A 368 10.94 -3.82 -1.28
C PHE A 368 11.71 -4.94 -1.97
N LYS A 369 12.83 -5.39 -1.39
CA LYS A 369 13.68 -6.44 -1.94
C LYS A 369 12.95 -7.77 -2.11
N PRO A 370 12.14 -8.24 -1.14
CA PRO A 370 11.28 -9.39 -1.35
C PRO A 370 10.31 -9.23 -2.52
N ARG A 371 9.92 -8.00 -2.89
CA ARG A 371 9.06 -7.70 -4.05
C ARG A 371 9.81 -7.47 -5.35
N GLY A 372 11.12 -7.68 -5.39
CA GLY A 372 11.92 -7.50 -6.61
C GLY A 372 12.33 -6.04 -6.87
N PHE A 373 12.31 -5.20 -5.84
CA PHE A 373 12.70 -3.78 -5.92
C PHE A 373 13.77 -3.45 -4.90
N GLU A 374 14.59 -2.46 -5.19
CA GLU A 374 15.58 -1.97 -4.22
C GLU A 374 15.77 -0.47 -4.34
N ILE A 375 16.26 0.13 -3.26
CA ILE A 375 16.92 1.43 -3.31
C ILE A 375 18.38 1.16 -3.71
N PRO A 376 18.86 1.69 -4.86
CA PRO A 376 20.26 1.51 -5.25
C PRO A 376 21.25 1.98 -4.17
N PRO A 377 22.42 1.36 -4.05
CA PRO A 377 23.37 1.73 -3.00
C PRO A 377 23.92 3.15 -3.16
N GLY A 378 24.20 3.80 -2.03
CA GLY A 378 24.84 5.12 -1.99
C GLY A 378 24.02 6.24 -2.63
N LYS A 379 24.72 7.24 -3.17
CA LYS A 379 24.11 8.44 -3.78
C LYS A 379 23.33 8.14 -5.05
N GLU A 380 23.45 6.94 -5.62
CA GLU A 380 22.62 6.55 -6.75
C GLU A 380 21.17 6.37 -6.32
N GLY A 381 20.92 5.77 -5.15
CA GLY A 381 19.57 5.44 -4.72
C GLY A 381 18.94 6.41 -3.72
N SER A 382 19.74 7.07 -2.87
CA SER A 382 19.18 7.96 -1.85
C SER A 382 20.13 9.08 -1.42
N LEU A 383 19.55 10.15 -0.88
CA LEU A 383 20.23 11.21 -0.14
C LEU A 383 19.46 11.49 1.15
N ILE A 384 20.16 11.52 2.27
CA ILE A 384 19.59 11.76 3.60
C ILE A 384 20.36 12.92 4.24
N ALA A 385 19.68 14.01 4.57
CA ALA A 385 20.31 15.23 5.08
C ALA A 385 21.12 14.95 6.36
N LEU A 386 20.50 14.29 7.35
CA LEU A 386 21.14 14.01 8.64
C LEU A 386 22.17 12.87 8.61
N ALA A 387 22.40 12.23 7.46
CA ALA A 387 23.52 11.32 7.24
C ALA A 387 24.76 12.03 6.66
N SER A 388 24.67 13.36 6.43
CA SER A 388 25.79 14.17 5.94
C SER A 388 26.82 14.43 7.05
N ASN A 389 28.10 14.47 6.68
CA ASN A 389 29.19 14.79 7.61
C ASN A 389 29.08 16.19 8.24
N ASN A 390 28.32 17.09 7.60
CA ASN A 390 28.12 18.46 8.09
C ASN A 390 26.81 18.62 8.89
N ALA A 391 26.08 17.53 9.17
CA ALA A 391 24.86 17.62 9.95
C ALA A 391 25.19 18.14 11.37
N PRO A 392 24.33 19.00 11.94
CA PRO A 392 24.52 19.48 13.30
C PRO A 392 24.51 18.29 14.26
N THR A 393 25.35 18.35 15.29
CA THR A 393 25.45 17.27 16.29
C THR A 393 24.44 17.51 17.39
N ALA A 394 23.62 16.50 17.70
CA ALA A 394 22.64 16.61 18.77
C ALA A 394 23.33 16.93 20.12
N PRO A 395 22.75 17.81 20.93
CA PRO A 395 23.31 18.12 22.25
C PRO A 395 23.36 16.86 23.11
N ASP A 396 24.51 16.61 23.72
CA ASP A 396 24.73 15.51 24.65
C ASP A 396 24.25 15.92 26.05
N LYS A 397 23.43 15.09 26.70
CA LYS A 397 22.91 15.37 28.04
C LYS A 397 24.05 15.53 29.05
N ASP A 398 25.15 14.81 28.87
CA ASP A 398 26.29 14.82 29.80
C ASP A 398 27.09 16.13 29.76
N ASN A 399 26.87 16.99 28.76
CA ASN A 399 27.53 18.29 28.61
C ASN A 399 26.79 19.46 29.29
N PHE A 400 25.68 19.20 30.00
CA PHE A 400 24.87 20.25 30.63
C PHE A 400 24.79 20.06 32.15
N ASP A 401 24.88 21.18 32.88
CA ASP A 401 24.83 21.25 34.33
C ASP A 401 23.40 21.20 34.91
N SER A 402 22.37 21.21 34.05
CA SER A 402 20.96 21.13 34.45
C SER A 402 20.07 20.58 33.33
N GLU A 403 18.96 19.93 33.71
CA GLU A 403 17.98 19.42 32.75
C GLU A 403 17.29 20.54 31.96
N GLU A 404 17.09 21.70 32.56
CA GLU A 404 16.47 22.86 31.90
C GLU A 404 17.33 23.39 30.76
N ARG A 405 18.65 23.53 30.97
CA ARG A 405 19.56 23.96 29.90
C ARG A 405 19.70 22.93 28.80
N TYR A 406 19.76 21.65 29.16
CA TYR A 406 19.71 20.57 28.17
C TYR A 406 18.43 20.63 27.34
N ALA A 407 17.27 20.81 27.98
CA ALA A 407 15.98 20.91 27.28
C ALA A 407 15.92 22.14 26.35
N GLN A 408 16.47 23.28 26.76
CA GLN A 408 16.56 24.47 25.91
C GLN A 408 17.49 24.27 24.71
N ALA A 409 18.68 23.69 24.92
CA ALA A 409 19.61 23.39 23.85
C ALA A 409 19.04 22.35 22.87
N LYS A 410 18.40 21.30 23.41
CA LYS A 410 17.71 20.29 22.60
C LYS A 410 16.57 20.90 21.78
N LYS A 411 15.77 21.79 22.38
CA LYS A 411 14.71 22.52 21.68
C LYS A 411 15.28 23.40 20.56
N HIS A 412 16.35 24.15 20.82
CA HIS A 412 17.02 24.96 19.79
C HIS A 412 17.57 24.10 18.65
N TYR A 413 18.21 22.98 18.97
CA TYR A 413 18.69 22.02 17.99
C TYR A 413 17.56 21.46 17.11
N ASP A 414 16.46 21.01 17.73
CA ASP A 414 15.32 20.38 17.04
C ASP A 414 14.49 21.40 16.22
N GLU A 415 14.33 22.64 16.70
CA GLU A 415 13.46 23.67 16.10
C GLU A 415 14.20 24.68 15.20
N VAL A 416 15.52 24.84 15.34
CA VAL A 416 16.32 25.83 14.59
C VAL A 416 17.43 25.16 13.78
N GLU A 417 18.42 24.55 14.42
CA GLU A 417 19.63 24.05 13.73
C GLU A 417 19.30 22.98 12.70
N VAL A 418 18.50 21.97 13.07
CA VAL A 418 18.13 20.87 12.17
C VAL A 418 17.28 21.38 10.99
N PRO A 419 16.21 22.19 11.19
CA PRO A 419 15.45 22.76 10.08
C PRO A 419 16.27 23.65 9.14
N GLU A 420 17.13 24.53 9.66
CA GLU A 420 17.97 25.40 8.84
C GLU A 420 18.97 24.60 8.02
N PHE A 421 19.64 23.63 8.65
CA PHE A 421 20.55 22.72 7.96
C PHE A 421 19.82 21.94 6.85
N LYS A 422 18.64 21.39 7.12
CA LYS A 422 17.84 20.67 6.13
C LYS A 422 17.43 21.57 4.96
N LYS A 423 17.04 22.83 5.20
CA LYS A 423 16.72 23.79 4.14
C LYS A 423 17.93 24.06 3.24
N GLN A 424 19.11 24.27 3.82
CA GLN A 424 20.33 24.48 3.05
C GLN A 424 20.71 23.22 2.26
N PHE A 425 20.72 22.05 2.90
CA PHE A 425 20.99 20.78 2.26
C PHE A 425 19.99 20.47 1.13
N GLN A 426 18.71 20.81 1.33
CA GLN A 426 17.68 20.68 0.31
C GLN A 426 18.02 21.51 -0.93
N LYS A 427 18.38 22.77 -0.74
CA LYS A 427 18.75 23.69 -1.82
C LYS A 427 20.00 23.23 -2.57
N GLU A 428 21.04 22.83 -1.86
CA GLU A 428 22.35 22.52 -2.44
C GLU A 428 22.44 21.10 -3.00
N HIS A 429 21.66 20.16 -2.47
CA HIS A 429 21.84 18.73 -2.76
C HIS A 429 20.55 18.02 -3.16
N LEU A 430 19.47 18.11 -2.37
CA LEU A 430 18.25 17.34 -2.68
C LEU A 430 17.56 17.83 -3.95
N ILE A 431 17.37 19.14 -4.13
CA ILE A 431 16.71 19.69 -5.32
C ILE A 431 17.49 19.31 -6.60
N PRO A 432 18.82 19.54 -6.70
CA PRO A 432 19.60 19.10 -7.86
C PRO A 432 19.51 17.59 -8.11
N TRP A 433 19.59 16.77 -7.05
CA TRP A 433 19.52 15.31 -7.17
C TRP A 433 18.15 14.84 -7.65
N ILE A 434 17.06 15.35 -7.06
CA ILE A 434 15.69 15.02 -7.46
C ILE A 434 15.48 15.38 -8.93
N LYS A 435 15.92 16.58 -9.35
CA LYS A 435 15.83 17.02 -10.74
C LYS A 435 16.58 16.07 -11.68
N GLU A 436 17.84 15.76 -11.39
CA GLU A 436 18.66 14.84 -12.21
C GLU A 436 17.98 13.47 -12.37
N LYS A 437 17.38 12.95 -11.30
CA LYS A 437 16.73 11.64 -11.30
C LYS A 437 15.41 11.65 -12.08
N LEU A 438 14.61 12.71 -11.92
CA LEU A 438 13.38 12.90 -12.69
C LEU A 438 13.66 13.08 -14.18
N GLU A 439 14.73 13.79 -14.57
CA GLU A 439 15.14 13.96 -15.97
C GLU A 439 15.50 12.61 -16.63
N LYS A 440 15.94 11.63 -15.84
CA LYS A 440 16.17 10.24 -16.26
C LYS A 440 14.90 9.38 -16.28
N GLY A 441 13.76 9.93 -15.88
CA GLY A 441 12.48 9.22 -15.77
C GLY A 441 12.37 8.31 -14.54
N GLU A 442 13.28 8.44 -13.57
CA GLU A 442 13.24 7.67 -12.33
C GLU A 442 12.11 8.16 -11.41
N LYS A 443 11.55 7.25 -10.59
CA LYS A 443 10.47 7.59 -9.64
C LYS A 443 11.08 7.98 -8.31
N ILE A 444 10.63 9.09 -7.73
CA ILE A 444 11.27 9.68 -6.56
C ILE A 444 10.30 9.81 -5.39
N GLY A 445 10.61 9.11 -4.31
CA GLY A 445 9.98 9.30 -3.01
C GLY A 445 10.78 10.30 -2.17
N VAL A 446 10.10 11.17 -1.44
CA VAL A 446 10.74 12.10 -0.50
C VAL A 446 10.03 12.06 0.84
N GLY A 447 10.80 12.18 1.92
CA GLY A 447 10.26 12.34 3.26
C GLY A 447 10.66 13.69 3.85
N GLY A 448 9.74 14.35 4.51
CA GLY A 448 9.93 15.71 4.99
C GLY A 448 8.80 16.20 5.88
N ASN A 449 8.82 17.50 6.15
CA ASN A 449 7.74 18.21 6.80
C ASN A 449 6.85 18.87 5.73
N PHE A 450 5.58 18.49 5.73
CA PHE A 450 4.53 19.02 4.86
C PHE A 450 3.37 19.49 5.73
N ALA A 451 3.02 20.77 5.66
CA ALA A 451 1.97 21.38 6.49
C ALA A 451 2.13 21.16 8.01
N GLY A 452 3.37 21.10 8.51
CA GLY A 452 3.66 20.86 9.93
C GLY A 452 3.68 19.38 10.33
N LEU A 453 3.50 18.45 9.39
CA LEU A 453 3.45 17.01 9.63
C LEU A 453 4.62 16.29 8.95
N GLY A 454 5.20 15.32 9.65
CA GLY A 454 6.14 14.37 9.04
C GLY A 454 5.39 13.47 8.05
N HIS A 455 5.75 13.53 6.78
CA HIS A 455 5.05 12.80 5.72
C HIS A 455 5.99 12.39 4.58
N VAL A 456 5.53 11.45 3.76
CA VAL A 456 6.27 10.89 2.62
C VAL A 456 5.39 10.94 1.38
N ILE A 457 5.94 11.47 0.29
CA ILE A 457 5.22 11.69 -0.97
C ILE A 457 6.07 11.32 -2.17
N VAL A 458 5.44 11.19 -3.33
CA VAL A 458 6.16 11.04 -4.62
C VAL A 458 6.30 12.42 -5.26
N ILE A 459 7.51 12.78 -5.71
CA ILE A 459 7.70 13.93 -6.58
C ILE A 459 7.48 13.50 -8.03
N THR A 460 6.61 14.21 -8.73
CA THR A 460 6.23 13.93 -10.12
C THR A 460 6.70 15.00 -11.09
N GLY A 461 7.26 16.11 -10.64
CA GLY A 461 7.78 17.12 -11.55
C GLY A 461 8.53 18.22 -10.82
N VAL A 462 9.21 19.06 -11.59
CA VAL A 462 9.98 20.18 -11.07
C VAL A 462 9.67 21.42 -11.91
N THR A 463 9.58 22.55 -11.23
CA THR A 463 9.44 23.89 -11.79
C THR A 463 10.62 24.75 -11.33
N LYS A 464 10.62 26.04 -11.69
CA LYS A 464 11.62 26.99 -11.22
C LYS A 464 11.65 27.17 -9.69
N ASP A 465 10.51 27.03 -9.01
CA ASP A 465 10.33 27.42 -7.60
C ASP A 465 9.69 26.33 -6.72
N GLY A 466 9.34 25.18 -7.29
CA GLY A 466 8.70 24.11 -6.55
C GLY A 466 8.68 22.76 -7.27
N PHE A 467 8.04 21.80 -6.61
CA PHE A 467 7.80 20.47 -7.12
C PHE A 467 6.32 20.24 -7.43
N TYR A 468 6.04 19.53 -8.50
CA TYR A 468 4.76 18.84 -8.66
C TYR A 468 4.84 17.50 -7.93
N THR A 469 3.73 17.12 -7.30
CA THR A 469 3.71 15.97 -6.38
C THR A 469 2.55 15.03 -6.64
N SER A 470 2.74 13.78 -6.21
CA SER A 470 1.68 12.82 -5.96
C SER A 470 1.70 12.53 -4.46
N ASP A 471 0.87 13.26 -3.72
CA ASP A 471 0.75 13.19 -2.27
C ASP A 471 -0.40 12.26 -1.87
N SER A 472 -0.10 11.08 -1.34
CA SER A 472 -1.14 10.10 -0.99
C SER A 472 -2.08 10.58 0.12
N PHE A 473 -1.72 11.58 0.93
CA PHE A 473 -2.58 12.07 2.00
C PHE A 473 -3.50 13.22 1.57
N GLY A 474 -3.13 13.97 0.53
CA GLY A 474 -3.94 15.05 -0.04
C GLY A 474 -3.12 16.29 -0.35
N ASP A 475 -3.73 17.46 -0.31
CA ASP A 475 -3.05 18.73 -0.61
C ASP A 475 -2.52 19.43 0.65
N ALA A 476 -1.19 19.42 0.80
CA ALA A 476 -0.50 20.07 1.91
C ALA A 476 -0.70 21.59 1.94
N ASN A 477 -0.88 22.26 0.79
CA ASN A 477 -1.14 23.70 0.73
C ASN A 477 -2.44 24.08 1.46
N SER A 478 -3.39 23.14 1.54
CA SER A 478 -4.67 23.29 2.25
C SER A 478 -4.61 22.83 3.72
N GLY A 479 -3.42 22.47 4.23
CA GLY A 479 -3.30 21.77 5.50
C GLY A 479 -4.01 20.41 5.50
N TYR A 480 -4.07 19.74 4.34
CA TYR A 480 -4.77 18.48 4.11
C TYR A 480 -6.30 18.50 4.30
N ALA A 481 -6.92 19.68 4.24
CA ALA A 481 -8.36 19.81 4.12
C ALA A 481 -8.88 19.17 2.81
N ASN A 482 -8.12 19.34 1.72
CA ASN A 482 -8.39 18.70 0.44
C ASN A 482 -7.67 17.34 0.34
N LYS A 483 -8.40 16.30 -0.09
CA LYS A 483 -7.90 14.91 -0.26
C LYS A 483 -7.23 14.68 -1.62
N ASP A 484 -7.34 15.62 -2.56
CA ASP A 484 -6.77 15.47 -3.89
C ASP A 484 -5.25 15.72 -3.88
N GLY A 485 -4.49 14.63 -3.91
CA GLY A 485 -3.03 14.63 -3.96
C GLY A 485 -2.40 14.77 -5.35
N ARG A 486 -3.21 14.87 -6.41
CA ARG A 486 -2.72 14.79 -7.80
C ARG A 486 -2.09 16.10 -8.23
N SER A 487 -0.83 16.05 -8.64
CA SER A 487 -0.07 17.16 -9.25
C SER A 487 -0.16 18.48 -8.46
N ASN A 488 -0.16 18.41 -7.13
CA ASN A 488 -0.11 19.62 -6.30
C ASN A 488 1.29 20.24 -6.41
N HIS A 489 1.35 21.57 -6.53
CA HIS A 489 2.60 22.31 -6.58
C HIS A 489 2.99 22.77 -5.17
N TYR A 490 4.13 22.31 -4.68
CA TYR A 490 4.70 22.70 -3.40
C TYR A 490 5.97 23.51 -3.64
N LYS A 491 5.99 24.77 -3.19
CA LYS A 491 7.17 25.62 -3.33
C LYS A 491 8.31 25.10 -2.48
N PHE A 492 9.55 25.29 -2.95
CA PHE A 492 10.75 24.86 -2.21
C PHE A 492 10.87 25.51 -0.84
N GLU A 493 10.38 26.75 -0.69
CA GLU A 493 10.43 27.52 0.56
C GLU A 493 9.40 27.07 1.60
N ASP A 494 8.30 26.45 1.15
CA ASP A 494 7.17 26.03 2.00
C ASP A 494 7.35 24.62 2.57
N ILE A 495 8.29 23.83 2.03
CA ILE A 495 8.55 22.45 2.44
C ILE A 495 9.99 22.27 2.91
N VAL A 496 10.18 21.35 3.87
CA VAL A 496 11.51 20.96 4.36
C VAL A 496 11.69 19.46 4.24
N LEU A 497 12.49 19.03 3.27
CA LEU A 497 12.82 17.63 3.00
C LEU A 497 13.94 17.15 3.93
N GLY A 498 13.79 15.94 4.46
CA GLY A 498 14.83 15.24 5.22
C GLY A 498 15.62 14.26 4.37
N TYR A 499 14.98 13.66 3.35
CA TYR A 499 15.61 12.71 2.45
C TYR A 499 14.84 12.56 1.13
N ALA A 500 15.51 12.01 0.13
CA ALA A 500 14.93 11.55 -1.14
C ALA A 500 15.50 10.17 -1.51
N TYR A 501 14.69 9.35 -2.19
CA TYR A 501 15.11 8.04 -2.69
C TYR A 501 14.42 7.67 -4.00
N THR A 502 15.07 6.79 -4.77
CA THR A 502 14.52 6.16 -5.98
C THR A 502 14.38 4.65 -5.75
N LEU A 503 13.44 4.02 -6.47
CA LEU A 503 13.29 2.57 -6.50
C LEU A 503 13.60 2.05 -7.90
N LYS A 504 14.31 0.92 -7.98
CA LYS A 504 14.57 0.21 -9.24
C LYS A 504 14.17 -1.26 -9.11
N PRO A 505 13.66 -1.89 -10.18
CA PRO A 505 13.60 -3.34 -10.25
C PRO A 505 15.01 -3.92 -10.07
N ASN A 506 15.16 -4.90 -9.18
CA ASN A 506 16.47 -5.51 -8.89
C ASN A 506 16.75 -6.77 -9.74
N GLY A 507 15.87 -7.06 -10.71
CA GLY A 507 15.96 -8.23 -11.59
C GLY A 507 15.55 -9.56 -10.95
N GLN A 508 15.22 -9.57 -9.66
CA GLN A 508 14.73 -10.75 -8.96
C GLN A 508 13.22 -10.85 -9.09
N LYS A 509 12.72 -12.08 -9.26
CA LYS A 509 11.29 -12.36 -9.18
C LYS A 509 10.79 -12.02 -7.75
N PRO A 510 9.60 -11.42 -7.61
CA PRO A 510 8.96 -11.32 -6.30
C PRO A 510 8.88 -12.69 -5.62
N MET A 511 9.37 -12.77 -4.38
CA MET A 511 9.28 -13.95 -3.51
C MET A 511 7.81 -14.43 -3.34
N THR A 512 7.60 -15.71 -3.09
CA THR A 512 6.34 -16.18 -2.54
C THR A 512 6.22 -15.76 -1.08
N GLU A 513 5.01 -15.85 -0.49
CA GLU A 513 4.81 -15.54 0.92
C GLU A 513 5.66 -16.42 1.85
N THR A 514 5.84 -17.70 1.50
CA THR A 514 6.70 -18.64 2.23
C THR A 514 8.18 -18.23 2.16
N GLU A 515 8.67 -17.87 0.97
CA GLU A 515 10.03 -17.38 0.78
C GLU A 515 10.27 -16.08 1.54
N ARG A 516 9.32 -15.14 1.49
CA ARG A 516 9.38 -13.87 2.22
C ARG A 516 9.48 -14.10 3.74
N LYS A 517 8.62 -14.94 4.32
CA LYS A 517 8.66 -15.26 5.77
C LYS A 517 10.00 -15.90 6.17
N THR A 518 10.53 -16.79 5.33
CA THR A 518 11.83 -17.43 5.56
C THR A 518 12.96 -16.39 5.49
N TYR A 519 12.95 -15.55 4.46
CA TYR A 519 13.91 -14.46 4.28
C TYR A 519 13.92 -13.52 5.48
N LEU A 520 12.75 -13.09 5.98
CA LEU A 520 12.69 -12.17 7.12
C LEU A 520 13.24 -12.78 8.40
N LYS A 521 12.97 -14.07 8.65
CA LYS A 521 13.54 -14.80 9.79
C LYS A 521 15.06 -14.87 9.69
N ASP A 522 15.58 -15.19 8.51
CA ASP A 522 17.02 -15.27 8.27
C ASP A 522 17.67 -13.89 8.39
N TYR A 523 17.09 -12.86 7.79
CA TYR A 523 17.58 -11.47 7.85
C TYR A 523 17.69 -10.96 9.28
N THR A 524 16.65 -11.16 10.09
CA THR A 524 16.62 -10.64 11.47
C THR A 524 17.46 -11.46 12.46
N SER A 525 17.66 -12.76 12.20
CA SER A 525 18.55 -13.59 13.03
C SER A 525 20.03 -13.47 12.67
N PHE A 526 20.36 -13.08 11.44
CA PHE A 526 21.73 -13.06 10.92
C PHE A 526 22.73 -12.22 11.75
N PRO A 527 22.41 -11.00 12.21
CA PRO A 527 23.30 -10.25 13.09
C PRO A 527 23.56 -10.97 14.42
N GLY A 528 22.55 -11.67 14.96
CA GLY A 528 22.65 -12.47 16.18
C GLY A 528 23.58 -13.67 15.98
N LEU A 529 23.44 -14.38 14.85
CA LEU A 529 24.32 -15.50 14.49
C LEU A 529 25.78 -15.08 14.36
N LYS A 530 26.07 -13.91 13.76
CA LYS A 530 27.44 -13.37 13.70
C LYS A 530 28.03 -13.04 15.06
N LYS A 531 27.23 -12.44 15.95
CA LYS A 531 27.65 -12.17 17.34
C LYS A 531 27.91 -13.47 18.09
N GLN A 532 27.05 -14.46 17.90
CA GLN A 532 27.21 -15.79 18.47
C GLN A 532 28.48 -16.48 17.96
N GLN A 533 28.77 -16.44 16.65
CA GLN A 533 30.00 -16.97 16.06
C GLN A 533 31.23 -16.35 16.75
N ALA A 534 31.30 -15.02 16.82
CA ALA A 534 32.42 -14.32 17.46
C ALA A 534 32.58 -14.67 18.96
N SER A 535 31.46 -14.78 19.69
CA SER A 535 31.46 -15.16 21.10
C SER A 535 31.92 -16.60 21.33
N ILE A 536 31.48 -17.53 20.48
CA ILE A 536 31.90 -18.94 20.56
C ILE A 536 33.39 -19.05 20.23
N SER A 537 33.88 -18.38 19.18
CA SER A 537 35.32 -18.38 18.84
C SER A 537 36.18 -17.85 19.99
N THR A 538 35.76 -16.77 20.65
CA THR A 538 36.47 -16.22 21.82
C THR A 538 36.46 -17.20 22.99
N SER A 539 35.33 -17.87 23.24
CA SER A 539 35.19 -18.87 24.31
C SER A 539 36.05 -20.10 24.07
N ILE A 540 36.15 -20.56 22.81
CA ILE A 540 37.03 -21.64 22.39
C ILE A 540 38.49 -21.29 22.70
N GLN A 541 38.96 -20.11 22.28
CA GLN A 541 40.34 -19.66 22.57
C GLN A 541 40.63 -19.61 24.07
N SER A 542 39.68 -19.12 24.87
CA SER A 542 39.82 -19.10 26.33
C SER A 542 39.91 -20.52 26.92
N LEU A 543 39.08 -21.45 26.46
CA LEU A 543 39.06 -22.83 26.97
C LEU A 543 40.27 -23.63 26.50
N GLU A 544 40.77 -23.41 25.29
CA GLU A 544 42.02 -24.00 24.80
C GLU A 544 43.21 -23.62 25.70
N ASN A 545 43.27 -22.36 26.13
CA ASN A 545 44.28 -21.91 27.09
C ASN A 545 44.12 -22.58 28.47
N ILE A 546 42.88 -22.71 28.96
CA ILE A 546 42.61 -23.41 30.23
C ILE A 546 43.03 -24.87 30.14
N VAL A 547 42.64 -25.60 29.09
CA VAL A 547 43.00 -27.00 28.88
C VAL A 547 44.53 -27.17 28.80
N LYS A 548 45.22 -26.27 28.09
CA LYS A 548 46.67 -26.29 27.93
C LYS A 548 47.44 -26.08 29.24
N HIS A 549 46.88 -25.31 30.16
CA HIS A 549 47.54 -24.92 31.42
C HIS A 549 46.93 -25.56 32.67
N ALA A 550 45.94 -26.44 32.52
CA ALA A 550 45.31 -27.12 33.63
C ALA A 550 46.25 -28.17 34.25
N THR A 551 46.48 -28.06 35.56
CA THR A 551 47.22 -29.05 36.36
C THR A 551 46.29 -30.04 37.08
N ASP A 552 44.98 -29.76 37.11
CA ASP A 552 43.93 -30.61 37.67
C ASP A 552 43.26 -31.39 36.52
N GLU A 553 43.41 -32.71 36.54
CA GLU A 553 42.94 -33.61 35.48
C GLU A 553 41.41 -33.61 35.34
N LYS A 554 40.67 -33.45 36.45
CA LYS A 554 39.20 -33.37 36.40
C LYS A 554 38.76 -32.08 35.71
N LYS A 555 39.37 -30.95 36.06
CA LYS A 555 39.08 -29.66 35.40
C LYS A 555 39.48 -29.66 33.94
N ARG A 556 40.56 -30.35 33.59
CA ARG A 556 41.00 -30.52 32.19
C ARG A 556 39.96 -31.29 31.39
N GLN A 557 39.50 -32.44 31.87
CA GLN A 557 38.48 -33.26 31.19
C GLN A 557 37.14 -32.53 31.05
N GLU A 558 36.67 -31.83 32.09
CA GLU A 558 35.45 -31.01 32.02
C GLU A 558 35.58 -29.87 31.00
N SER A 559 36.77 -29.27 30.89
CA SER A 559 37.04 -28.20 29.92
C SER A 559 37.17 -28.72 28.49
N GLU A 560 37.76 -29.90 28.29
CA GLU A 560 37.84 -30.59 26.99
C GLU A 560 36.44 -30.97 26.46
N GLN A 561 35.54 -31.43 27.33
CA GLN A 561 34.14 -31.70 26.96
C GLN A 561 33.42 -30.43 26.49
N LYS A 562 33.50 -29.34 27.27
CA LYS A 562 32.91 -28.04 26.89
C LYS A 562 33.53 -27.48 25.60
N LEU A 563 34.83 -27.66 25.41
CA LEU A 563 35.53 -27.25 24.19
C LEU A 563 34.97 -27.98 22.95
N ASN A 564 34.75 -29.29 23.05
CA ASN A 564 34.17 -30.08 21.96
C ASN A 564 32.71 -29.66 21.65
N GLU A 565 31.90 -29.40 22.68
CA GLU A 565 30.55 -28.86 22.51
C GLU A 565 30.57 -27.50 21.80
N LEU A 566 31.45 -26.59 22.20
CA LEU A 566 31.58 -25.28 21.57
C LEU A 566 32.07 -25.36 20.13
N ARG A 567 33.00 -26.27 19.81
CA ARG A 567 33.45 -26.50 18.43
C ARG A 567 32.31 -26.99 17.53
N LYS A 568 31.50 -27.93 18.01
CA LYS A 568 30.30 -28.38 17.29
C LYS A 568 29.29 -27.25 17.09
N ASN A 569 29.06 -26.44 18.13
CA ASN A 569 28.16 -25.29 18.04
C ASN A 569 28.69 -24.22 17.05
N LEU A 570 30.02 -24.01 16.99
CA LEU A 570 30.64 -23.11 16.02
C LEU A 570 30.39 -23.61 14.60
N GLU A 571 30.65 -24.89 14.32
CA GLU A 571 30.43 -25.51 13.01
C GLU A 571 28.98 -25.33 12.55
N THR A 572 28.00 -25.66 13.40
CA THR A 572 26.57 -25.46 13.08
C THR A 572 26.22 -23.99 12.85
N THR A 573 26.81 -23.06 13.63
CA THR A 573 26.59 -21.62 13.44
C THR A 573 27.18 -21.13 12.12
N GLU A 574 28.35 -21.63 11.74
CA GLU A 574 29.02 -21.31 10.49
C GLU A 574 28.28 -21.85 9.27
N GLU A 575 27.81 -23.10 9.32
CA GLU A 575 26.97 -23.70 8.30
C GLU A 575 25.70 -22.87 8.05
N GLU A 576 25.05 -22.42 9.13
CA GLU A 576 23.84 -21.60 9.03
C GLU A 576 24.13 -20.21 8.46
N ILE A 577 25.23 -19.57 8.87
CA ILE A 577 25.69 -18.30 8.28
C ILE A 577 25.97 -18.48 6.78
N GLN A 578 26.63 -19.57 6.38
CA GLN A 578 26.94 -19.85 4.97
C GLN A 578 25.68 -20.16 4.16
N ARG A 579 24.71 -20.89 4.74
CA ARG A 579 23.39 -21.10 4.12
C ARG A 579 22.73 -19.77 3.84
N ILE A 580 22.61 -18.90 4.85
CA ILE A 580 21.96 -17.58 4.72
C ILE A 580 22.67 -16.71 3.67
N LYS A 581 24.01 -16.67 3.70
CA LYS A 581 24.82 -15.95 2.69
C LYS A 581 24.57 -16.46 1.28
N LYS A 582 24.57 -17.77 1.09
CA LYS A 582 24.37 -18.41 -0.21
C LYS A 582 22.95 -18.21 -0.73
N THR A 583 21.94 -18.32 0.13
CA THR A 583 20.53 -18.21 -0.26
C THR A 583 20.14 -16.77 -0.54
N TRP A 584 20.56 -15.81 0.30
CA TRP A 584 20.02 -14.44 0.28
C TRP A 584 21.05 -13.36 -0.07
N GLY A 585 22.34 -13.70 -0.13
CA GLY A 585 23.41 -12.72 -0.38
C GLY A 585 23.62 -11.72 0.75
N LEU A 586 23.18 -12.02 1.98
CA LEU A 586 23.41 -11.16 3.14
C LEU A 586 24.90 -11.09 3.45
N LYS A 587 25.40 -9.90 3.78
CA LYS A 587 26.84 -9.68 4.00
C LYS A 587 27.21 -9.62 5.46
#